data_AF-A0A812L4C8-F1
#
_entry.id   AF-A0A812L4C8-F1
#
_cell.length_a   1.000
_cell.length_b   1.000
_cell.length_c   1.000
_cell.angle_alpha   90.00
_cell.angle_beta   90.00
_cell.angle_gamma   90.00
#
_symmetry.space_group_name_H-M   'P 1'
#
loop_
_entity.id
_entity.type
_entity.pdbx_description
1 polymer ?
#
loop_
_entity_poly.entity_id
_entity_poly.type
_entity_poly.pdbx_seq_one_letter_code
_entity_poly.pdbx_strand_id
1 'polypeptide(L)'
;DNCHELQEEVTALERNLREVEKKNSAKISQLEGEAKEKEVKLDQLTMATSRLQQSMRELEETRQVERREAAAKAQDLRNVLQTKQTALQSAVHLHGEVQAELLKCKDQIVALTRKVQAAENVLLAQNNKNQELSMRLQLAQADSQRLSTEQTRLQQEKRAALMREQRIQANFNRTEDRHQALQQIIPLMEADEKNLKDRIAMLEDQAQNEKVLSYRLQECEDDNTRLAAEVQQMQAYFHQKEKEKSELTKHLAEFQEGSQHPAHPQAAGAKAVESAQAAEAQTAALETEIQKARSAEAQAQQEEAAAKQLVEEAKSAQLRAVQQAQSCSGEEAARLLAEASVAKERVRQALQSQAKAAQDADAARQTVAKLQ
;
A
#
# COMPACT_ATOMS: atom_id res chain seq x y z
N ASP A 1 189.67 -55.53 -39.88
CA ASP A 1 188.37 -56.22 -39.94
C ASP A 1 187.22 -55.37 -39.39
N ASN A 2 187.35 -54.70 -38.22
CA ASN A 2 186.33 -53.81 -37.60
C ASN A 2 185.68 -52.66 -38.44
N CYS A 3 185.94 -52.49 -39.73
CA CYS A 3 185.45 -51.34 -40.51
C CYS A 3 184.30 -51.66 -41.47
N HIS A 4 184.15 -52.91 -41.92
CA HIS A 4 183.02 -53.29 -42.79
C HIS A 4 181.71 -53.50 -42.02
N GLU A 5 181.76 -54.12 -40.84
CA GLU A 5 180.59 -54.42 -40.01
C GLU A 5 179.80 -53.14 -39.66
N LEU A 6 180.49 -52.06 -39.27
CA LEU A 6 179.89 -50.75 -38.99
C LEU A 6 179.15 -50.12 -40.19
N GLN A 7 179.60 -50.38 -41.42
CA GLN A 7 178.99 -49.79 -42.63
C GLN A 7 177.76 -50.59 -43.08
N GLU A 8 177.73 -51.90 -42.81
CA GLU A 8 176.54 -52.73 -42.94
C GLU A 8 175.50 -52.37 -41.87
N GLU A 9 175.91 -52.14 -40.62
CA GLU A 9 175.03 -51.64 -39.55
C GLU A 9 174.41 -50.28 -39.89
N VAL A 10 175.19 -49.30 -40.38
CA VAL A 10 174.65 -47.99 -40.80
C VAL A 10 173.65 -48.13 -41.94
N THR A 11 173.93 -48.94 -42.97
CA THR A 11 172.98 -49.14 -44.08
C THR A 11 171.76 -50.00 -43.68
N ALA A 12 171.86 -50.82 -42.64
CA ALA A 12 170.71 -51.48 -42.03
C ALA A 12 169.85 -50.50 -41.22
N LEU A 13 170.50 -49.61 -40.43
CA LEU A 13 169.83 -48.55 -39.67
C LEU A 13 169.13 -47.54 -40.59
N GLU A 14 169.73 -47.14 -41.71
CA GLU A 14 169.07 -46.28 -42.72
C GLU A 14 167.84 -46.95 -43.36
N ARG A 15 167.92 -48.25 -43.66
CA ARG A 15 166.78 -49.02 -44.18
C ARG A 15 165.67 -49.12 -43.14
N ASN A 16 166.02 -49.44 -41.90
CA ASN A 16 165.09 -49.49 -40.77
C ASN A 16 164.43 -48.11 -40.53
N LEU A 17 165.20 -47.02 -40.61
CA LEU A 17 164.67 -45.66 -40.48
C LEU A 17 163.64 -45.36 -41.57
N ARG A 18 163.97 -45.59 -42.85
CA ARG A 18 163.03 -45.40 -43.97
C ARG A 18 161.79 -46.30 -43.87
N GLU A 19 161.92 -47.51 -43.35
CA GLU A 19 160.78 -48.41 -43.13
C GLU A 19 159.90 -47.94 -41.96
N VAL A 20 160.49 -47.45 -40.88
CA VAL A 20 159.78 -46.83 -39.74
C VAL A 20 159.11 -45.53 -40.18
N GLU A 21 159.76 -44.69 -40.97
CA GLU A 21 159.18 -43.47 -41.57
C GLU A 21 157.97 -43.81 -42.44
N LYS A 22 158.08 -44.83 -43.31
CA LYS A 22 156.96 -45.28 -44.16
C LYS A 22 155.81 -45.90 -43.37
N LYS A 23 156.11 -46.68 -42.33
CA LYS A 23 155.12 -47.23 -41.39
C LYS A 23 154.44 -46.13 -40.58
N ASN A 24 155.19 -45.13 -40.13
CA ASN A 24 154.68 -43.95 -39.43
C ASN A 24 153.81 -43.09 -40.36
N SER A 25 154.24 -42.81 -41.59
CA SER A 25 153.44 -42.02 -42.54
C SER A 25 152.11 -42.70 -42.87
N ALA A 26 152.11 -44.02 -43.10
CA ALA A 26 150.88 -44.79 -43.31
C ALA A 26 149.98 -44.78 -42.07
N LYS A 27 150.56 -44.92 -40.87
CA LYS A 27 149.81 -44.88 -39.61
C LYS A 27 149.25 -43.48 -39.28
N ILE A 28 149.99 -42.42 -39.61
CA ILE A 28 149.51 -41.03 -39.53
C ILE A 28 148.33 -40.84 -40.48
N SER A 29 148.45 -41.23 -41.76
CA SER A 29 147.34 -41.13 -42.72
C SER A 29 146.10 -41.94 -42.29
N GLN A 30 146.28 -43.13 -41.70
CA GLN A 30 145.17 -43.90 -41.15
C GLN A 30 144.52 -43.18 -39.96
N LEU A 31 145.32 -42.69 -39.00
CA LEU A 31 144.82 -41.98 -37.82
C LEU A 31 144.13 -40.66 -38.19
N GLU A 32 144.62 -39.94 -39.20
CA GLU A 32 143.95 -38.76 -39.76
C GLU A 32 142.62 -39.10 -40.44
N GLY A 33 142.55 -40.24 -41.16
CA GLY A 33 141.31 -40.74 -41.74
C GLY A 33 140.29 -41.11 -40.66
N GLU A 34 140.71 -41.87 -39.65
CA GLU A 34 139.87 -42.22 -38.50
C GLU A 34 139.44 -41.00 -37.69
N ALA A 35 140.31 -39.99 -37.54
CA ALA A 35 139.99 -38.74 -36.86
C ALA A 35 138.90 -37.96 -37.63
N LYS A 36 139.05 -37.79 -38.95
CA LYS A 36 138.05 -37.14 -39.81
C LYS A 36 136.72 -37.90 -39.82
N GLU A 37 136.74 -39.23 -39.83
CA GLU A 37 135.51 -40.03 -39.74
C GLU A 37 134.82 -39.87 -38.37
N LYS A 38 135.60 -39.83 -37.27
CA LYS A 38 135.08 -39.55 -35.92
C LYS A 38 134.56 -38.12 -35.78
N GLU A 39 135.18 -37.14 -36.42
CA GLU A 39 134.76 -35.75 -36.48
C GLU A 39 133.42 -35.61 -37.21
N VAL A 40 133.28 -36.19 -38.41
CA VAL A 40 131.99 -36.25 -39.13
C VAL A 40 130.90 -36.96 -38.32
N LYS A 41 131.23 -38.04 -37.60
CA LYS A 41 130.29 -38.72 -36.69
C LYS A 41 129.92 -37.86 -35.48
N LEU A 42 130.87 -37.09 -34.93
CA LEU A 42 130.64 -36.14 -33.85
C LEU A 42 129.69 -35.02 -34.30
N ASP A 43 129.87 -34.47 -35.49
CA ASP A 43 129.00 -33.46 -36.08
C ASP A 43 127.58 -34.01 -36.30
N GLN A 44 127.46 -35.22 -36.86
CA GLN A 44 126.16 -35.88 -37.04
C GLN A 44 125.44 -36.12 -35.70
N LEU A 45 126.16 -36.59 -34.68
CA LEU A 45 125.61 -36.76 -33.32
C LEU A 45 125.23 -35.42 -32.68
N THR A 46 126.02 -34.37 -32.91
CA THR A 46 125.74 -33.01 -32.40
C THR A 46 124.48 -32.43 -33.06
N MET A 47 124.31 -32.59 -34.37
CA MET A 47 123.09 -32.21 -35.09
C MET A 47 121.87 -33.06 -34.70
N ALA A 48 122.03 -34.35 -34.45
CA ALA A 48 120.95 -35.21 -33.97
C ALA A 48 120.52 -34.82 -32.54
N THR A 49 121.49 -34.49 -31.68
CA THR A 49 121.25 -34.05 -30.31
C THR A 49 120.55 -32.69 -30.27
N SER A 50 120.94 -31.73 -31.11
CA SER A 50 120.27 -30.42 -31.16
C SER A 50 118.83 -30.52 -31.68
N ARG A 51 118.57 -31.35 -32.71
CA ARG A 51 117.21 -31.66 -33.18
C ARG A 51 116.36 -32.34 -32.11
N LEU A 52 116.92 -33.30 -31.37
CA LEU A 52 116.23 -33.96 -30.26
C LEU A 52 115.91 -32.98 -29.12
N GLN A 53 116.85 -32.10 -28.75
CA GLN A 53 116.63 -31.05 -27.76
C GLN A 53 115.54 -30.07 -28.19
N GLN A 54 115.47 -29.71 -29.47
CA GLN A 54 114.40 -28.86 -30.00
C GLN A 54 113.04 -29.58 -29.92
N SER A 55 112.96 -30.83 -30.40
CA SER A 55 111.72 -31.61 -30.35
C SER A 55 111.23 -31.85 -28.92
N MET A 56 112.14 -32.06 -27.96
CA MET A 56 111.80 -32.15 -26.53
C MET A 56 111.19 -30.84 -25.99
N ARG A 57 111.72 -29.67 -26.36
CA ARG A 57 111.16 -28.37 -25.97
C ARG A 57 109.76 -28.15 -26.57
N GLU A 58 109.59 -28.45 -27.86
CA GLU A 58 108.29 -28.37 -28.54
C GLU A 58 107.26 -29.31 -27.90
N LEU A 59 107.67 -30.52 -27.49
CA LEU A 59 106.83 -31.46 -26.74
C LEU A 59 106.50 -30.98 -25.31
N GLU A 60 107.43 -30.32 -24.63
CA GLU A 60 107.20 -29.73 -23.31
C GLU A 60 106.26 -28.52 -23.38
N GLU A 61 106.40 -27.67 -24.39
CA GLU A 61 105.52 -26.52 -24.65
C GLU A 61 104.10 -26.98 -24.98
N THR A 62 103.92 -27.91 -25.93
CA THR A 62 102.60 -28.49 -26.24
C THR A 62 101.96 -29.16 -25.03
N ARG A 63 102.71 -29.97 -24.27
CA ARG A 63 102.22 -30.58 -23.02
C ARG A 63 101.83 -29.54 -21.96
N GLN A 64 102.51 -28.39 -21.91
CA GLN A 64 102.11 -27.28 -21.03
C GLN A 64 100.81 -26.62 -21.51
N VAL A 65 100.63 -26.42 -22.82
CA VAL A 65 99.39 -25.89 -23.40
C VAL A 65 98.21 -26.82 -23.12
N GLU A 66 98.35 -28.12 -23.42
CA GLU A 66 97.30 -29.12 -23.14
C GLU A 66 96.91 -29.16 -21.66
N ARG A 67 97.89 -29.07 -20.75
CA ARG A 67 97.62 -28.99 -19.30
C ARG A 67 96.86 -27.73 -18.92
N ARG A 68 97.18 -26.58 -19.50
CA ARG A 68 96.46 -25.32 -19.27
C ARG A 68 95.04 -25.38 -19.83
N GLU A 69 94.85 -25.93 -21.03
CA GLU A 69 93.53 -26.14 -21.61
C GLU A 69 92.68 -27.13 -20.80
N ALA A 70 93.26 -28.24 -20.34
CA ALA A 70 92.57 -29.21 -19.51
C ALA A 70 92.16 -28.59 -18.16
N ALA A 71 93.03 -27.77 -17.55
CA ALA A 71 92.72 -27.04 -16.34
C ALA A 71 91.60 -25.99 -16.56
N ALA A 72 91.62 -25.26 -17.67
CA ALA A 72 90.57 -24.32 -18.05
C ALA A 72 89.22 -25.04 -18.26
N LYS A 73 89.18 -26.09 -19.09
CA LYS A 73 87.99 -26.92 -19.32
C LYS A 73 87.45 -27.53 -18.01
N ALA A 74 88.32 -27.98 -17.11
CA ALA A 74 87.91 -28.49 -15.80
C ALA A 74 87.34 -27.40 -14.89
N GLN A 75 87.85 -26.16 -14.97
CA GLN A 75 87.30 -25.03 -14.23
C GLN A 75 85.95 -24.57 -14.81
N ASP A 76 85.81 -24.52 -16.13
CA ASP A 76 84.54 -24.21 -16.81
C ASP A 76 83.46 -25.24 -16.46
N LEU A 77 83.80 -26.53 -16.46
CA LEU A 77 82.88 -27.60 -16.03
C LEU A 77 82.44 -27.42 -14.56
N ARG A 78 83.35 -27.02 -13.66
CA ARG A 78 82.98 -26.70 -12.26
C ARG A 78 82.05 -25.49 -12.18
N ASN A 79 82.33 -24.43 -12.93
CA ASN A 79 81.49 -23.22 -12.98
C ASN A 79 80.08 -23.54 -13.51
N VAL A 80 79.99 -24.39 -14.56
CA VAL A 80 78.72 -24.87 -15.12
C VAL A 80 77.97 -25.76 -14.12
N LEU A 81 78.65 -26.69 -13.46
CA LEU A 81 78.02 -27.54 -12.43
C LEU A 81 77.48 -26.70 -11.27
N GLN A 82 78.25 -25.72 -10.78
CA GLN A 82 77.82 -24.83 -9.70
C GLN A 82 76.61 -23.98 -10.09
N THR A 83 76.59 -23.40 -11.30
CA THR A 83 75.44 -22.62 -11.79
C THR A 83 74.20 -23.47 -12.06
N LYS A 84 74.36 -24.72 -12.50
CA LYS A 84 73.24 -25.67 -12.62
C LYS A 84 72.71 -26.10 -11.24
N GLN A 85 73.60 -26.30 -10.27
CA GLN A 85 73.19 -26.71 -8.92
C GLN A 85 72.46 -25.59 -8.16
N THR A 86 72.90 -24.34 -8.28
CA THR A 86 72.16 -23.20 -7.71
C THR A 86 70.81 -22.99 -8.39
N ALA A 87 70.75 -23.07 -9.73
CA ALA A 87 69.48 -23.00 -10.46
C ALA A 87 68.51 -24.12 -10.06
N LEU A 88 69.00 -25.35 -9.83
CA LEU A 88 68.20 -26.46 -9.34
C LEU A 88 67.67 -26.21 -7.92
N GLN A 89 68.50 -25.68 -7.01
CA GLN A 89 68.06 -25.33 -5.66
C GLN A 89 66.97 -24.26 -5.67
N SER A 90 67.11 -23.20 -6.48
CA SER A 90 66.06 -22.19 -6.66
C SER A 90 64.77 -22.77 -7.25
N ALA A 91 64.86 -23.66 -8.24
CA ALA A 91 63.69 -24.32 -8.83
C ALA A 91 62.95 -25.24 -7.84
N VAL A 92 63.69 -25.98 -7.00
CA VAL A 92 63.11 -26.82 -5.94
C VAL A 92 62.41 -25.97 -4.87
N HIS A 93 63.01 -24.83 -4.49
CA HIS A 93 62.39 -23.92 -3.52
C HIS A 93 61.08 -23.32 -4.06
N LEU A 94 61.13 -22.77 -5.29
CA LEU A 94 59.95 -22.20 -5.97
C LEU A 94 58.85 -23.25 -6.18
N HIS A 95 59.21 -24.50 -6.48
CA HIS A 95 58.23 -25.59 -6.58
C HIS A 95 57.48 -25.82 -5.25
N GLY A 96 58.18 -25.76 -4.12
CA GLY A 96 57.58 -25.84 -2.79
C GLY A 96 56.63 -24.67 -2.49
N GLU A 97 57.00 -23.45 -2.87
CA GLU A 97 56.12 -22.26 -2.74
C GLU A 97 54.85 -22.40 -3.58
N VAL A 98 54.98 -22.79 -4.86
CA VAL A 98 53.86 -23.03 -5.77
C VAL A 98 52.94 -24.14 -5.25
N GLN A 99 53.50 -25.22 -4.68
CA GLN A 99 52.72 -26.29 -4.09
C GLN A 99 51.96 -25.84 -2.83
N ALA A 100 52.54 -24.96 -2.01
CA ALA A 100 51.87 -24.37 -0.85
C ALA A 100 50.74 -23.42 -1.26
N GLU A 101 50.93 -22.59 -2.30
CA GLU A 101 49.87 -21.74 -2.85
C GLU A 101 48.75 -22.54 -3.52
N LEU A 102 49.07 -23.65 -4.20
CA LEU A 102 48.07 -24.56 -4.76
C LEU A 102 47.14 -25.12 -3.67
N LEU A 103 47.71 -25.51 -2.52
CA LEU A 103 46.94 -25.99 -1.36
C LEU A 103 46.03 -24.89 -0.78
N LYS A 104 46.56 -23.67 -0.58
CA LYS A 104 45.76 -22.52 -0.13
C LYS A 104 44.61 -22.22 -1.09
N CYS A 105 44.86 -22.20 -2.40
CA CYS A 105 43.83 -21.98 -3.42
C CYS A 105 42.75 -23.08 -3.39
N LYS A 106 43.15 -24.34 -3.21
CA LYS A 106 42.21 -25.47 -3.08
C LYS A 106 41.30 -25.32 -1.84
N ASP A 107 41.86 -24.94 -0.70
CA ASP A 107 41.10 -24.72 0.53
C ASP A 107 40.16 -23.51 0.42
N GLN A 108 40.60 -22.43 -0.23
CA GLN A 108 39.75 -21.28 -0.56
C GLN A 108 38.59 -21.66 -1.48
N ILE A 109 38.82 -22.46 -2.52
CA ILE A 109 37.77 -22.97 -3.41
C ILE A 109 36.75 -23.80 -2.61
N VAL A 110 37.20 -24.74 -1.76
CA VAL A 110 36.30 -25.53 -0.91
C VAL A 110 35.48 -24.65 0.04
N ALA A 111 36.09 -23.62 0.62
CA ALA A 111 35.39 -22.66 1.48
C ALA A 111 34.37 -21.81 0.71
N LEU A 112 34.69 -21.38 -0.52
CA LEU A 112 33.78 -20.64 -1.39
C LEU A 112 32.61 -21.52 -1.84
N THR A 113 32.84 -22.76 -2.29
CA THR A 113 31.77 -23.70 -2.67
C THR A 113 30.80 -23.95 -1.52
N ARG A 114 31.29 -24.10 -0.29
CA ARG A 114 30.43 -24.22 0.91
C ARG A 114 29.61 -22.95 1.18
N LYS A 115 30.17 -21.76 0.97
CA LYS A 115 29.44 -20.49 1.09
C LYS A 115 28.36 -20.33 0.01
N VAL A 116 28.65 -20.71 -1.24
CA VAL A 116 27.68 -20.71 -2.34
C VAL A 116 26.52 -21.66 -2.02
N GLN A 117 26.80 -22.91 -1.64
CA GLN A 117 25.77 -23.88 -1.28
C GLN A 117 24.90 -23.42 -0.09
N ALA A 118 25.50 -22.74 0.90
CA ALA A 118 24.74 -22.14 2.00
C ALA A 118 23.82 -21.00 1.53
N ALA A 119 24.30 -20.14 0.63
CA ALA A 119 23.51 -19.06 0.05
C ALA A 119 22.36 -19.58 -0.84
N GLU A 120 22.60 -20.62 -1.65
CA GLU A 120 21.58 -21.29 -2.46
C GLU A 120 20.48 -21.89 -1.59
N ASN A 121 20.84 -22.58 -0.50
CA ASN A 121 19.86 -23.12 0.45
C ASN A 121 19.01 -22.03 1.11
N VAL A 122 19.60 -20.87 1.46
CA VAL A 122 18.86 -19.72 1.99
C VAL A 122 17.94 -19.12 0.93
N LEU A 123 18.39 -18.98 -0.33
CA LEU A 123 17.57 -18.48 -1.43
C LEU A 123 16.38 -19.40 -1.71
N LEU A 124 16.57 -20.72 -1.69
CA LEU A 124 15.47 -21.69 -1.83
C LEU A 124 14.47 -21.58 -0.67
N ALA A 125 14.94 -21.45 0.57
CA ALA A 125 14.07 -21.24 1.73
C ALA A 125 13.26 -19.93 1.64
N GLN A 126 13.89 -18.84 1.18
CA GLN A 126 13.21 -17.55 0.98
C GLN A 126 12.22 -17.59 -0.21
N ASN A 127 12.53 -18.32 -1.29
CA ASN A 127 11.61 -18.53 -2.41
C ASN A 127 10.36 -19.29 -1.95
N ASN A 128 10.54 -20.41 -1.24
CA ASN A 128 9.43 -21.17 -0.64
C ASN A 128 8.59 -20.29 0.30
N LYS A 129 9.24 -19.41 1.10
CA LYS A 129 8.52 -18.48 1.97
C LYS A 129 7.74 -17.42 1.19
N ASN A 130 8.30 -16.89 0.11
CA ASN A 130 7.60 -15.96 -0.78
C ASN A 130 6.39 -16.61 -1.46
N GLN A 131 6.50 -17.86 -1.91
CA GLN A 131 5.35 -18.61 -2.45
C GLN A 131 4.22 -18.78 -1.42
N GLU A 132 4.57 -19.14 -0.17
CA GLU A 132 3.60 -19.23 0.93
C GLU A 132 2.93 -17.87 1.22
N LEU A 133 3.71 -16.79 1.25
CA LEU A 133 3.20 -15.43 1.46
C LEU A 133 2.33 -14.96 0.28
N SER A 134 2.67 -15.29 -0.97
CA SER A 134 1.85 -15.00 -2.15
C SER A 134 0.50 -15.73 -2.09
N MET A 135 0.48 -16.99 -1.70
CA MET A 135 -0.78 -17.73 -1.49
C MET A 135 -1.63 -17.11 -0.38
N ARG A 136 -1.02 -16.76 0.77
CA ARG A 136 -1.71 -16.06 1.87
C ARG A 136 -2.27 -14.70 1.42
N LEU A 137 -1.54 -13.96 0.58
CA LEU A 137 -2.00 -12.68 0.01
C LEU A 137 -3.20 -12.87 -0.92
N GLN A 138 -3.19 -13.87 -1.79
CA GLN A 138 -4.33 -14.20 -2.66
C GLN A 138 -5.59 -14.55 -1.84
N LEU A 139 -5.45 -15.35 -0.78
CA LEU A 139 -6.56 -15.65 0.14
C LEU A 139 -7.09 -14.39 0.83
N ALA A 140 -6.21 -13.54 1.36
CA ALA A 140 -6.60 -12.28 1.98
C ALA A 140 -7.28 -11.30 1.00
N GLN A 141 -6.86 -11.28 -0.27
CA GLN A 141 -7.51 -10.50 -1.33
C GLN A 141 -8.92 -11.05 -1.64
N ALA A 142 -9.09 -12.37 -1.71
CA ALA A 142 -10.40 -12.99 -1.92
C ALA A 142 -11.36 -12.73 -0.74
N ASP A 143 -10.87 -12.84 0.50
CA ASP A 143 -11.64 -12.48 1.70
C ASP A 143 -12.03 -10.99 1.71
N SER A 144 -11.11 -10.09 1.31
CA SER A 144 -11.37 -8.66 1.20
C SER A 144 -12.44 -8.35 0.14
N GLN A 145 -12.39 -9.01 -1.02
CA GLN A 145 -13.44 -8.90 -2.05
C GLN A 145 -14.80 -9.39 -1.52
N ARG A 146 -14.84 -10.55 -0.88
CA ARG A 146 -16.08 -11.08 -0.26
C ARG A 146 -16.66 -10.12 0.77
N LEU A 147 -15.82 -9.58 1.66
CA LEU A 147 -16.25 -8.61 2.67
C LEU A 147 -16.76 -7.30 2.05
N SER A 148 -16.16 -6.84 0.95
CA SER A 148 -16.64 -5.67 0.21
C SER A 148 -18.01 -5.92 -0.45
N THR A 149 -18.24 -7.11 -1.01
CA THR A 149 -19.55 -7.47 -1.57
C THR A 149 -20.63 -7.59 -0.48
N GLU A 150 -20.32 -8.20 0.66
CA GLU A 150 -21.24 -8.28 1.80
C GLU A 150 -21.52 -6.91 2.41
N GLN A 151 -20.51 -6.04 2.55
CA GLN A 151 -20.71 -4.66 3.00
C GLN A 151 -21.65 -3.89 2.06
N THR A 152 -21.48 -4.05 0.75
CA THR A 152 -22.34 -3.41 -0.27
C THR A 152 -23.78 -3.91 -0.17
N ARG A 153 -23.96 -5.23 -0.02
CA ARG A 153 -25.26 -5.86 0.20
C ARG A 153 -25.93 -5.34 1.48
N LEU A 154 -25.23 -5.35 2.62
CA LEU A 154 -25.76 -4.85 3.89
C LEU A 154 -26.11 -3.35 3.83
N GLN A 155 -25.38 -2.54 3.06
CA GLN A 155 -25.77 -1.14 2.82
C GLN A 155 -27.06 -1.02 2.00
N GLN A 156 -27.29 -1.90 1.02
CA GLN A 156 -28.55 -1.94 0.27
C GLN A 156 -29.71 -2.40 1.16
N GLU A 157 -29.54 -3.47 1.94
CA GLU A 157 -30.52 -3.97 2.90
C GLU A 157 -30.87 -2.90 3.95
N LYS A 158 -29.87 -2.19 4.50
CA LYS A 158 -30.09 -1.04 5.40
C LYS A 158 -30.91 0.08 4.75
N ARG A 159 -30.61 0.46 3.50
CA ARG A 159 -31.39 1.48 2.78
C ARG A 159 -32.84 1.04 2.56
N ALA A 160 -33.05 -0.22 2.19
CA ALA A 160 -34.40 -0.78 2.02
C ALA A 160 -35.19 -0.82 3.34
N ALA A 161 -34.53 -1.17 4.46
CA ALA A 161 -35.13 -1.16 5.79
C ALA A 161 -35.56 0.26 6.21
N LEU A 162 -34.68 1.26 6.06
CA LEU A 162 -35.00 2.67 6.37
C LEU A 162 -36.17 3.21 5.52
N MET A 163 -36.22 2.88 4.23
CA MET A 163 -37.36 3.26 3.37
C MET A 163 -38.67 2.57 3.78
N ARG A 164 -38.60 1.35 4.33
CA ARG A 164 -39.77 0.65 4.88
C ARG A 164 -40.24 1.27 6.19
N GLU A 165 -39.31 1.61 7.07
CA GLU A 165 -39.56 2.29 8.35
C GLU A 165 -40.23 3.66 8.12
N GLN A 166 -39.70 4.48 7.22
CA GLN A 166 -40.32 5.77 6.84
C GLN A 166 -41.76 5.62 6.33
N ARG A 167 -42.05 4.57 5.54
CA ARG A 167 -43.42 4.27 5.07
C ARG A 167 -44.35 3.85 6.21
N ILE A 168 -43.83 3.07 7.16
CA ILE A 168 -44.59 2.67 8.36
C ILE A 168 -44.88 3.89 9.22
N GLN A 169 -43.91 4.78 9.45
CA GLN A 169 -44.11 6.02 10.20
C GLN A 169 -45.14 6.94 9.51
N ALA A 170 -45.04 7.14 8.19
CA ALA A 170 -46.01 7.94 7.45
C ALA A 170 -47.45 7.36 7.52
N ASN A 171 -47.60 6.04 7.52
CA ASN A 171 -48.88 5.39 7.71
C ASN A 171 -49.37 5.45 9.16
N PHE A 172 -48.47 5.38 10.14
CA PHE A 172 -48.79 5.55 11.56
C PHE A 172 -49.35 6.95 11.80
N ASN A 173 -48.64 8.00 11.41
CA ASN A 173 -49.09 9.40 11.56
C ASN A 173 -50.47 9.61 10.93
N ARG A 174 -50.72 9.14 9.70
CA ARG A 174 -52.05 9.22 9.06
C ARG A 174 -53.15 8.47 9.81
N THR A 175 -52.80 7.37 10.48
CA THR A 175 -53.74 6.57 11.28
C THR A 175 -54.02 7.27 12.61
N GLU A 176 -53.01 7.92 13.19
CA GLU A 176 -53.11 8.75 14.39
C GLU A 176 -53.96 10.00 14.13
N ASP A 177 -53.71 10.75 13.05
CA ASP A 177 -54.53 11.89 12.60
C ASP A 177 -56.01 11.47 12.46
N ARG A 178 -56.26 10.33 11.81
CA ARG A 178 -57.61 9.77 11.66
C ARG A 178 -58.21 9.35 13.01
N HIS A 179 -57.41 8.82 13.93
CA HIS A 179 -57.88 8.45 15.25
C HIS A 179 -58.25 9.67 16.09
N GLN A 180 -57.44 10.74 16.06
CA GLN A 180 -57.72 12.02 16.71
C GLN A 180 -59.01 12.65 16.13
N ALA A 181 -59.19 12.64 14.81
CA ALA A 181 -60.42 13.10 14.18
C ALA A 181 -61.65 12.28 14.63
N LEU A 182 -61.53 10.96 14.74
CA LEU A 182 -62.61 10.10 15.26
C LEU A 182 -62.90 10.38 16.75
N GLN A 183 -61.87 10.61 17.57
CA GLN A 183 -62.05 11.00 18.98
C GLN A 183 -62.82 12.31 19.14
N GLN A 184 -62.70 13.25 18.20
CA GLN A 184 -63.46 14.50 18.17
C GLN A 184 -64.90 14.32 17.65
N ILE A 185 -65.10 13.41 16.68
CA ILE A 185 -66.41 13.17 16.06
C ILE A 185 -67.33 12.30 16.93
N ILE A 186 -66.78 11.31 17.65
CA ILE A 186 -67.58 10.38 18.47
C ILE A 186 -68.49 11.12 19.48
N PRO A 187 -68.01 12.09 20.29
CA PRO A 187 -68.88 12.83 21.21
C PRO A 187 -69.98 13.65 20.53
N LEU A 188 -69.73 14.13 19.30
CA LEU A 188 -70.74 14.82 18.51
C LEU A 188 -71.82 13.84 18.01
N MET A 189 -71.40 12.66 17.53
CA MET A 189 -72.33 11.60 17.15
C MET A 189 -73.14 11.06 18.33
N GLU A 190 -72.54 10.92 19.53
CA GLU A 190 -73.24 10.54 20.76
C GLU A 190 -74.25 11.62 21.20
N ALA A 191 -73.91 12.90 21.06
CA ALA A 191 -74.82 14.01 21.32
C ALA A 191 -75.97 14.06 20.31
N ASP A 192 -75.70 13.85 19.02
CA ASP A 192 -76.73 13.76 17.97
C ASP A 192 -77.63 12.53 18.16
N GLU A 193 -77.07 11.36 18.53
CA GLU A 193 -77.84 10.17 18.86
C GLU A 193 -78.79 10.43 20.05
N LYS A 194 -78.30 11.13 21.08
CA LYS A 194 -79.15 11.55 22.21
C LYS A 194 -80.26 12.51 21.75
N ASN A 195 -79.91 13.56 21.01
CA ASN A 195 -80.89 14.52 20.48
C ASN A 195 -81.96 13.85 19.60
N LEU A 196 -81.57 12.84 18.81
CA LEU A 196 -82.49 12.04 18.00
C LEU A 196 -83.40 11.16 18.87
N LYS A 197 -82.88 10.52 19.92
CA LYS A 197 -83.70 9.76 20.88
C LYS A 197 -84.70 10.65 21.62
N ASP A 198 -84.24 11.80 22.12
CA ASP A 198 -85.09 12.79 22.81
C ASP A 198 -86.19 13.33 21.86
N ARG A 199 -85.86 13.52 20.57
CA ARG A 199 -86.83 13.92 19.53
C ARG A 199 -87.80 12.80 19.13
N ILE A 200 -87.35 11.55 19.09
CA ILE A 200 -88.23 10.39 18.84
C ILE A 200 -89.24 10.27 19.98
N ALA A 201 -88.79 10.32 21.25
CA ALA A 201 -89.68 10.28 22.41
C ALA A 201 -90.72 11.41 22.37
N MET A 202 -90.30 12.65 22.03
CA MET A 202 -91.23 13.78 21.85
C MET A 202 -92.27 13.53 20.74
N LEU A 203 -91.88 12.91 19.62
CA LEU A 203 -92.80 12.59 18.52
C LEU A 203 -93.74 11.42 18.89
N GLU A 204 -93.28 10.45 19.67
CA GLU A 204 -94.10 9.37 20.21
C GLU A 204 -95.15 9.92 21.20
N ASP A 205 -94.75 10.82 22.11
CA ASP A 205 -95.67 11.55 22.99
C ASP A 205 -96.68 12.41 22.21
N GLN A 206 -96.24 13.10 21.16
CA GLN A 206 -97.14 13.88 20.28
C GLN A 206 -98.15 12.97 19.57
N ALA A 207 -97.71 11.85 19.00
CA ALA A 207 -98.60 10.89 18.34
C ALA A 207 -99.58 10.22 19.32
N GLN A 208 -99.17 10.02 20.58
CA GLN A 208 -100.06 9.49 21.62
C GLN A 208 -101.08 10.55 22.08
N ASN A 209 -100.67 11.81 22.22
CA ASN A 209 -101.58 12.93 22.48
C ASN A 209 -102.55 13.16 21.32
N GLU A 210 -102.08 13.05 20.07
CA GLU A 210 -102.91 13.15 18.87
C GLU A 210 -103.99 12.06 18.85
N LYS A 211 -103.67 10.80 19.18
CA LYS A 211 -104.69 9.74 19.36
C LYS A 211 -105.73 10.12 20.41
N VAL A 212 -105.33 10.61 21.58
CA VAL A 212 -106.26 11.02 22.65
C VAL A 212 -107.14 12.20 22.20
N LEU A 213 -106.56 13.16 21.47
CA LEU A 213 -107.31 14.26 20.87
C LEU A 213 -108.27 13.78 19.78
N SER A 214 -107.87 12.82 18.93
CA SER A 214 -108.77 12.20 17.95
C SER A 214 -109.93 11.47 18.61
N TYR A 215 -109.69 10.70 19.69
CA TYR A 215 -110.77 10.08 20.47
C TYR A 215 -111.72 11.13 21.06
N ARG A 216 -111.20 12.20 21.69
CA ARG A 216 -112.03 13.29 22.23
C ARG A 216 -112.77 14.08 21.16
N LEU A 217 -112.17 14.26 19.99
CA LEU A 217 -112.79 14.95 18.87
C LEU A 217 -113.91 14.08 18.29
N GLN A 218 -113.72 12.76 18.24
CA GLN A 218 -114.79 11.82 17.90
C GLN A 218 -115.90 11.78 18.97
N GLU A 219 -115.58 11.80 20.27
CA GLU A 219 -116.59 11.99 21.34
C GLU A 219 -117.37 13.30 21.14
N CYS A 220 -116.69 14.40 20.77
CA CYS A 220 -117.32 15.67 20.47
C CYS A 220 -118.15 15.63 19.16
N GLU A 221 -117.73 14.89 18.14
CA GLU A 221 -118.50 14.68 16.91
C GLU A 221 -119.77 13.85 17.19
N ASP A 222 -119.67 12.79 18.01
CA ASP A 222 -120.80 11.98 18.45
C ASP A 222 -121.77 12.80 19.33
N ASP A 223 -121.27 13.57 20.30
CA ASP A 223 -122.08 14.49 21.12
C ASP A 223 -122.71 15.60 20.28
N ASN A 224 -122.00 16.16 19.29
CA ASN A 224 -122.53 17.17 18.37
C ASN A 224 -123.56 16.56 17.41
N THR A 225 -123.42 15.28 17.06
CA THR A 225 -124.44 14.53 16.30
C THR A 225 -125.67 14.26 17.16
N ARG A 226 -125.50 13.94 18.45
CA ARG A 226 -126.62 13.81 19.40
C ARG A 226 -127.30 15.15 19.63
N LEU A 227 -126.54 16.23 19.85
CA LEU A 227 -127.06 17.59 19.97
C LEU A 227 -127.73 18.06 18.69
N ALA A 228 -127.23 17.71 17.50
CA ALA A 228 -127.91 18.00 16.24
C ALA A 228 -129.24 17.24 16.12
N ALA A 229 -129.33 16.00 16.60
CA ALA A 229 -130.58 15.24 16.67
C ALA A 229 -131.55 15.81 17.74
N GLU A 230 -131.05 16.19 18.91
CA GLU A 230 -131.81 16.90 19.95
C GLU A 230 -132.30 18.26 19.44
N VAL A 231 -131.47 19.01 18.70
CA VAL A 231 -131.84 20.27 18.05
C VAL A 231 -132.83 20.03 16.91
N GLN A 232 -132.74 18.95 16.14
CA GLN A 232 -133.78 18.61 15.15
C GLN A 232 -135.10 18.21 15.81
N GLN A 233 -135.08 17.47 16.93
CA GLN A 233 -136.28 17.21 17.72
C GLN A 233 -136.83 18.50 18.33
N MET A 234 -135.97 19.38 18.84
CA MET A 234 -136.34 20.65 19.43
C MET A 234 -136.80 21.65 18.36
N GLN A 235 -136.30 21.57 17.12
CA GLN A 235 -136.78 22.28 15.93
C GLN A 235 -138.09 21.71 15.41
N ALA A 236 -138.32 20.39 15.48
CA ALA A 236 -139.63 19.81 15.19
C ALA A 236 -140.66 20.23 16.24
N TYR A 237 -140.27 20.25 17.53
CA TYR A 237 -141.06 20.81 18.63
C TYR A 237 -141.22 22.33 18.50
N PHE A 238 -140.20 23.06 18.02
CA PHE A 238 -140.29 24.48 17.72
C PHE A 238 -141.16 24.75 16.50
N HIS A 239 -141.16 23.92 15.46
CA HIS A 239 -142.08 24.01 14.33
C HIS A 239 -143.52 23.64 14.73
N GLN A 240 -143.69 22.76 15.71
CA GLN A 240 -144.99 22.51 16.35
C GLN A 240 -145.43 23.74 17.16
N LYS A 241 -144.53 24.34 17.94
CA LYS A 241 -144.73 25.61 18.65
C LYS A 241 -144.80 26.83 17.73
N GLU A 242 -144.28 26.77 16.51
CA GLU A 242 -144.36 27.81 15.48
C GLU A 242 -145.59 27.65 14.62
N LYS A 243 -146.19 26.47 14.53
CA LYS A 243 -147.61 26.36 14.14
C LYS A 243 -148.48 27.05 15.19
N GLU A 244 -148.21 26.85 16.49
CA GLU A 244 -148.91 27.57 17.57
C GLU A 244 -148.55 29.08 17.66
N LYS A 245 -147.36 29.50 17.21
CA LYS A 245 -146.87 30.90 17.27
C LYS A 245 -147.07 31.67 15.95
N SER A 246 -147.20 31.03 14.80
CA SER A 246 -147.60 31.68 13.54
C SER A 246 -149.07 32.12 13.56
N GLU A 247 -149.88 31.52 14.43
CA GLU A 247 -151.20 32.04 14.83
C GLU A 247 -151.12 33.25 15.78
N LEU A 248 -149.96 33.53 16.39
CA LEU A 248 -149.80 34.43 17.56
C LEU A 248 -148.68 35.48 17.48
N THR A 249 -147.92 35.61 16.39
CA THR A 249 -146.90 36.67 16.26
C THR A 249 -146.90 37.34 14.90
N LYS A 250 -147.97 38.12 14.67
CA LYS A 250 -148.16 39.02 13.52
C LYS A 250 -147.34 40.32 13.61
N HIS A 251 -146.29 40.37 14.45
CA HIS A 251 -145.59 41.60 14.84
C HIS A 251 -144.09 41.40 15.12
N LEU A 252 -143.27 42.17 14.39
CA LEU A 252 -141.93 42.72 14.74
C LEU A 252 -140.80 41.70 15.05
N ALA A 253 -139.74 41.50 14.24
CA ALA A 253 -138.80 42.38 13.50
C ALA A 253 -137.56 42.85 14.32
N GLU A 254 -136.36 42.46 13.83
CA GLU A 254 -135.04 43.15 13.93
C GLU A 254 -134.34 43.13 15.35
N PHE A 255 -133.00 43.18 15.56
CA PHE A 255 -131.79 43.36 14.71
C PHE A 255 -130.46 42.99 15.46
N GLN A 256 -129.37 42.62 14.72
CA GLN A 256 -127.89 42.83 14.95
C GLN A 256 -127.12 42.56 16.30
N GLU A 257 -125.76 42.57 16.44
CA GLU A 257 -124.56 42.18 15.63
C GLU A 257 -123.20 42.50 16.38
N GLY A 258 -122.10 41.71 16.18
CA GLY A 258 -120.65 42.06 16.42
C GLY A 258 -120.02 41.97 17.85
N SER A 259 -118.69 42.11 18.12
CA SER A 259 -117.39 42.00 17.35
C SER A 259 -116.10 42.27 18.21
N GLN A 260 -114.95 41.56 17.99
CA GLN A 260 -113.49 41.98 18.07
C GLN A 260 -112.80 42.44 19.43
N HIS A 261 -111.44 42.51 19.68
CA HIS A 261 -110.20 42.02 19.01
C HIS A 261 -108.92 41.55 19.87
N PRO A 262 -107.82 42.32 20.23
CA PRO A 262 -106.41 41.78 20.05
C PRO A 262 -105.19 42.14 21.01
N ALA A 263 -103.98 41.56 20.70
CA ALA A 263 -102.60 42.16 20.60
C ALA A 263 -101.44 42.12 21.69
N HIS A 264 -100.32 41.38 21.39
CA HIS A 264 -98.84 41.75 21.26
C HIS A 264 -97.97 42.53 22.33
N PRO A 265 -96.60 42.77 22.22
CA PRO A 265 -95.39 42.08 21.62
C PRO A 265 -93.95 42.26 22.31
N GLN A 266 -92.84 41.72 21.70
CA GLN A 266 -91.38 42.16 21.61
C GLN A 266 -90.39 42.27 22.84
N ALA A 267 -89.04 42.48 22.75
CA ALA A 267 -87.88 41.99 21.91
C ALA A 267 -86.48 42.64 22.28
N ALA A 268 -85.35 42.18 21.66
CA ALA A 268 -83.92 42.69 21.65
C ALA A 268 -82.94 42.28 22.81
N GLY A 269 -81.59 42.23 22.70
CA GLY A 269 -80.58 42.53 21.63
C GLY A 269 -79.12 42.03 22.00
N ALA A 270 -78.06 42.34 21.22
CA ALA A 270 -76.71 41.70 21.31
C ALA A 270 -75.48 42.65 21.10
N LYS A 271 -74.22 42.23 21.44
CA LYS A 271 -72.92 42.56 20.76
C LYS A 271 -71.63 41.96 21.40
N ALA A 272 -70.44 42.18 20.79
CA ALA A 272 -69.19 41.39 20.97
C ALA A 272 -67.85 42.20 20.86
N VAL A 273 -66.77 41.63 21.45
CA VAL A 273 -65.30 41.58 21.11
C VAL A 273 -64.48 42.85 20.76
N GLU A 274 -63.25 42.93 21.31
CA GLU A 274 -62.09 43.73 20.83
C GLU A 274 -60.72 43.02 21.08
N SER A 275 -59.64 43.42 20.39
CA SER A 275 -58.32 42.76 20.45
C SER A 275 -57.09 43.63 20.12
N ALA A 276 -55.93 43.21 20.67
CA ALA A 276 -54.55 43.32 20.17
C ALA A 276 -53.86 44.70 19.91
N GLN A 277 -52.80 44.99 20.70
CA GLN A 277 -51.60 45.74 20.27
C GLN A 277 -50.45 45.60 21.29
N ALA A 278 -49.42 44.78 20.98
CA ALA A 278 -48.07 44.79 21.61
C ALA A 278 -47.16 43.68 21.01
N ALA A 279 -46.43 43.94 19.90
CA ALA A 279 -45.58 42.91 19.28
C ALA A 279 -44.33 43.38 18.50
N GLU A 280 -44.05 44.69 18.37
CA GLU A 280 -43.09 45.20 17.38
C GLU A 280 -41.69 45.58 17.93
N ALA A 281 -41.48 45.55 19.25
CA ALA A 281 -40.20 45.93 19.87
C ALA A 281 -39.23 44.76 20.11
N GLN A 282 -39.68 43.51 20.00
CA GLN A 282 -38.92 42.32 20.40
C GLN A 282 -38.31 41.56 19.21
N THR A 283 -38.82 41.77 17.99
CA THR A 283 -38.38 41.13 16.75
C THR A 283 -37.04 41.68 16.24
N ALA A 284 -36.86 43.01 16.23
CA ALA A 284 -35.67 43.67 15.70
C ALA A 284 -34.36 43.29 16.43
N ALA A 285 -34.42 42.96 17.72
CA ALA A 285 -33.25 42.50 18.47
C ALA A 285 -32.80 41.10 18.01
N LEU A 286 -33.75 40.16 17.92
CA LEU A 286 -33.51 38.78 17.49
C LEU A 286 -32.98 38.71 16.05
N GLU A 287 -33.49 39.54 15.14
CA GLU A 287 -33.00 39.61 13.76
C GLU A 287 -31.49 39.93 13.68
N THR A 288 -30.98 40.86 14.51
CA THR A 288 -29.55 41.19 14.52
C THR A 288 -28.66 40.09 15.11
N GLU A 289 -29.17 39.28 16.03
CA GLU A 289 -28.44 38.12 16.56
C GLU A 289 -28.42 36.95 15.55
N ILE A 290 -29.54 36.69 14.87
CA ILE A 290 -29.63 35.73 13.75
C ILE A 290 -28.63 36.10 12.64
N GLN A 291 -28.51 37.40 12.30
CA GLN A 291 -27.59 37.85 11.24
C GLN A 291 -26.12 37.68 11.61
N LYS A 292 -25.74 37.94 12.87
CA LYS A 292 -24.38 37.62 13.38
C LYS A 292 -24.11 36.12 13.37
N ALA A 293 -25.05 35.30 13.85
CA ALA A 293 -24.91 33.85 13.88
C ALA A 293 -24.73 33.25 12.48
N ARG A 294 -25.47 33.75 11.47
CA ARG A 294 -25.29 33.36 10.06
C ARG A 294 -23.92 33.75 9.48
N SER A 295 -23.36 34.90 9.88
CA SER A 295 -22.01 35.29 9.43
C SER A 295 -20.92 34.39 10.03
N ALA A 296 -21.07 33.98 11.30
CA ALA A 296 -20.19 33.01 11.93
C ALA A 296 -20.32 31.60 11.31
N GLU A 297 -21.53 31.18 10.94
CA GLU A 297 -21.73 29.90 10.22
C GLU A 297 -21.02 29.91 8.85
N ALA A 298 -21.17 30.99 8.07
CA ALA A 298 -20.50 31.11 6.77
C ALA A 298 -18.97 31.04 6.88
N GLN A 299 -18.39 31.68 7.91
CA GLN A 299 -16.96 31.62 8.17
C GLN A 299 -16.52 30.20 8.60
N ALA A 300 -17.26 29.53 9.49
CA ALA A 300 -16.96 28.17 9.91
C ALA A 300 -17.02 27.16 8.74
N GLN A 301 -17.99 27.32 7.83
CA GLN A 301 -18.08 26.49 6.61
C GLN A 301 -16.90 26.73 5.65
N GLN A 302 -16.39 27.97 5.56
CA GLN A 302 -15.21 28.29 4.75
C GLN A 302 -13.92 27.69 5.34
N GLU A 303 -13.78 27.73 6.67
CA GLU A 303 -12.66 27.09 7.39
C GLU A 303 -12.71 25.56 7.29
N GLU A 304 -13.91 24.94 7.35
CA GLU A 304 -14.11 23.51 7.11
C GLU A 304 -13.71 23.10 5.66
N ALA A 305 -14.03 23.93 4.67
CA ALA A 305 -13.66 23.70 3.27
C ALA A 305 -12.14 23.80 3.05
N ALA A 306 -11.48 24.80 3.66
CA ALA A 306 -10.02 24.92 3.62
C ALA A 306 -9.32 23.74 4.30
N ALA A 307 -9.83 23.28 5.45
CA ALA A 307 -9.32 22.10 6.14
C ALA A 307 -9.46 20.82 5.28
N LYS A 308 -10.57 20.66 4.56
CA LYS A 308 -10.77 19.54 3.61
C LYS A 308 -9.74 19.55 2.47
N GLN A 309 -9.43 20.72 1.90
CA GLN A 309 -8.40 20.83 0.86
C GLN A 309 -7.01 20.43 1.38
N LEU A 310 -6.61 20.93 2.55
CA LEU A 310 -5.32 20.58 3.18
C LEU A 310 -5.20 19.07 3.48
N VAL A 311 -6.30 18.40 3.86
CA VAL A 311 -6.34 16.94 4.05
C VAL A 311 -6.10 16.19 2.73
N GLU A 312 -6.72 16.61 1.63
CA GLU A 312 -6.52 15.96 0.32
C GLU A 312 -5.12 16.24 -0.27
N GLU A 313 -4.59 17.45 -0.11
CA GLU A 313 -3.21 17.77 -0.49
C GLU A 313 -2.21 16.89 0.26
N ALA A 314 -2.37 16.76 1.59
CA ALA A 314 -1.51 15.93 2.43
C ALA A 314 -1.61 14.43 2.08
N LYS A 315 -2.81 13.91 1.80
CA LYS A 315 -3.00 12.54 1.29
C LYS A 315 -2.30 12.35 -0.05
N SER A 316 -2.43 13.29 -0.98
CA SER A 316 -1.80 13.21 -2.32
C SER A 316 -0.26 13.21 -2.25
N ALA A 317 0.30 13.93 -1.27
CA ALA A 317 1.74 13.99 -1.03
C ALA A 317 2.24 12.68 -0.40
N GLN A 318 1.51 12.15 0.60
CA GLN A 318 1.80 10.85 1.20
C GLN A 318 1.76 9.72 0.15
N LEU A 319 0.74 9.69 -0.70
CA LEU A 319 0.55 8.63 -1.68
C LEU A 319 1.64 8.65 -2.77
N ARG A 320 2.07 9.84 -3.20
CA ARG A 320 3.25 10.00 -4.08
C ARG A 320 4.56 9.53 -3.42
N ALA A 321 4.81 9.91 -2.17
CA ALA A 321 6.02 9.48 -1.45
C ALA A 321 6.08 7.95 -1.29
N VAL A 322 4.94 7.29 -1.00
CA VAL A 322 4.86 5.82 -0.93
C VAL A 322 5.07 5.17 -2.31
N GLN A 323 4.49 5.71 -3.38
CA GLN A 323 4.69 5.18 -4.74
C GLN A 323 6.15 5.32 -5.20
N GLN A 324 6.81 6.45 -4.92
CA GLN A 324 8.24 6.64 -5.22
C GLN A 324 9.13 5.71 -4.38
N ALA A 325 8.81 5.49 -3.10
CA ALA A 325 9.51 4.53 -2.26
C ALA A 325 9.43 3.09 -2.78
N GLN A 326 8.33 2.70 -3.44
CA GLN A 326 8.15 1.38 -4.05
C GLN A 326 8.99 1.18 -5.32
N SER A 327 9.42 2.25 -5.99
CA SER A 327 10.28 2.20 -7.18
C SER A 327 11.79 2.31 -6.88
N CYS A 328 12.17 2.69 -5.65
CA CYS A 328 13.57 2.82 -5.23
C CYS A 328 14.03 1.62 -4.38
N SER A 329 15.34 1.46 -4.20
CA SER A 329 15.93 0.41 -3.35
C SER A 329 17.06 0.94 -2.48
N GLY A 330 17.26 0.37 -1.28
CA GLY A 330 18.32 0.80 -0.36
C GLY A 330 17.96 2.08 0.40
N GLU A 331 18.94 2.96 0.59
CA GLU A 331 18.80 4.16 1.44
C GLU A 331 17.75 5.16 0.91
N GLU A 332 17.58 5.29 -0.41
CA GLU A 332 16.57 6.17 -0.99
C GLU A 332 15.14 5.71 -0.65
N ALA A 333 14.89 4.40 -0.67
CA ALA A 333 13.60 3.84 -0.26
C ALA A 333 13.35 4.07 1.24
N ALA A 334 14.37 3.88 2.09
CA ALA A 334 14.27 4.15 3.52
C ALA A 334 13.98 5.63 3.81
N ARG A 335 14.63 6.54 3.09
CA ARG A 335 14.39 7.99 3.19
C ARG A 335 12.98 8.37 2.73
N LEU A 336 12.52 7.87 1.58
CA LEU A 336 11.17 8.16 1.08
C LEU A 336 10.07 7.58 1.98
N LEU A 337 10.32 6.44 2.65
CA LEU A 337 9.44 5.91 3.70
C LEU A 337 9.43 6.78 4.97
N ALA A 338 10.57 7.37 5.34
CA ALA A 338 10.62 8.34 6.44
C ALA A 338 9.82 9.60 6.09
N GLU A 339 10.00 10.16 4.88
CA GLU A 339 9.23 11.30 4.36
C GLU A 339 7.72 10.97 4.29
N ALA A 340 7.35 9.76 3.87
CA ALA A 340 5.96 9.28 3.88
C ALA A 340 5.38 9.11 5.31
N SER A 341 6.19 8.76 6.31
CA SER A 341 5.73 8.65 7.70
C SER A 341 5.49 10.04 8.34
N VAL A 342 6.32 11.03 8.01
CA VAL A 342 6.09 12.44 8.35
C VAL A 342 4.83 12.97 7.65
N ALA A 343 4.62 12.63 6.37
CA ALA A 343 3.39 12.99 5.65
C ALA A 343 2.13 12.37 6.28
N LYS A 344 2.20 11.11 6.73
CA LYS A 344 1.12 10.43 7.46
C LYS A 344 0.75 11.14 8.77
N GLU A 345 1.73 11.64 9.52
CA GLU A 345 1.46 12.39 10.75
C GLU A 345 0.85 13.77 10.45
N ARG A 346 1.26 14.43 9.35
CA ARG A 346 0.58 15.66 8.86
C ARG A 346 -0.87 15.40 8.47
N VAL A 347 -1.17 14.28 7.79
CA VAL A 347 -2.56 13.85 7.52
C VAL A 347 -3.33 13.63 8.82
N ARG A 348 -2.71 13.01 9.85
CA ARG A 348 -3.34 12.82 11.16
C ARG A 348 -3.69 14.14 11.84
N GLN A 349 -2.78 15.12 11.80
CA GLN A 349 -3.01 16.46 12.35
C GLN A 349 -4.09 17.23 11.56
N ALA A 350 -4.08 17.16 10.22
CA ALA A 350 -5.08 17.78 9.37
C ALA A 350 -6.50 17.19 9.58
N LEU A 351 -6.60 15.88 9.82
CA LEU A 351 -7.86 15.22 10.20
C LEU A 351 -8.34 15.65 11.60
N GLN A 352 -7.42 15.89 12.56
CA GLN A 352 -7.79 16.43 13.87
C GLN A 352 -8.28 17.88 13.79
N SER A 353 -7.65 18.75 12.98
CA SER A 353 -8.15 20.11 12.75
C SER A 353 -9.47 20.12 12.00
N GLN A 354 -9.66 19.23 11.01
CA GLN A 354 -10.93 19.06 10.31
C GLN A 354 -12.05 18.63 11.26
N ALA A 355 -11.80 17.65 12.13
CA ALA A 355 -12.79 17.18 13.11
C ALA A 355 -13.20 18.30 14.08
N LYS A 356 -12.24 19.12 14.51
CA LYS A 356 -12.53 20.30 15.34
C LYS A 356 -13.34 21.35 14.59
N ALA A 357 -12.93 21.73 13.38
CA ALA A 357 -13.64 22.72 12.57
C ALA A 357 -15.08 22.28 12.25
N ALA A 358 -15.31 20.99 11.98
CA ALA A 358 -16.65 20.44 11.79
C ALA A 358 -17.50 20.51 13.08
N GLN A 359 -16.91 20.23 14.24
CA GLN A 359 -17.58 20.35 15.54
C GLN A 359 -17.93 21.82 15.87
N ASP A 360 -17.03 22.75 15.58
CA ASP A 360 -17.25 24.19 15.78
C ASP A 360 -18.34 24.72 14.80
N ALA A 361 -18.37 24.24 13.55
CA ALA A 361 -19.41 24.55 12.57
C ALA A 361 -20.80 24.00 12.95
N ASP A 362 -20.88 22.77 13.46
CA ASP A 362 -22.16 22.21 13.93
C ASP A 362 -22.65 22.89 15.23
N ALA A 363 -21.74 23.34 16.11
CA ALA A 363 -22.09 24.18 17.25
C ALA A 363 -22.65 25.55 16.82
N ALA A 364 -22.07 26.18 15.79
CA ALA A 364 -22.61 27.40 15.19
C ALA A 364 -24.01 27.18 14.60
N ARG A 365 -24.23 26.10 13.83
CA ARG A 365 -25.55 25.70 13.31
C ARG A 365 -26.59 25.50 14.39
N GLN A 366 -26.26 24.78 15.46
CA GLN A 366 -27.17 24.58 16.60
C GLN A 366 -27.48 25.88 17.33
N THR A 367 -26.60 26.87 17.27
CA THR A 367 -26.84 28.20 17.85
C THR A 367 -27.77 29.02 16.96
N VAL A 368 -27.59 29.01 15.63
CA VAL A 368 -28.54 29.59 14.66
C VAL A 368 -29.93 28.98 14.84
N ALA A 369 -30.04 27.65 14.90
CA ALA A 369 -31.30 26.93 15.01
C ALA A 369 -32.02 27.06 16.38
N LYS A 370 -31.40 27.73 17.37
CA LYS A 370 -32.01 28.10 18.67
C LYS A 370 -32.45 29.57 18.73
N LEU A 371 -31.96 30.39 17.79
CA LEU A 371 -32.27 31.82 17.68
C LEU A 371 -33.35 32.10 16.61
N GLN A 372 -33.65 31.11 15.77
CA GLN A 372 -34.81 31.07 14.86
C GLN A 372 -36.02 30.41 15.53
#